data_AF-A0A1Z8M5I3-F1
#
_entry.id   AF-A0A1Z8M5I3-F1
#
_cell.length_a   1.000
_cell.length_b   1.000
_cell.length_c   1.000
_cell.angle_alpha   90.00
_cell.angle_beta   90.00
_cell.angle_gamma   90.00
#
_symmetry.space_group_name_H-M   'P 1'
#
loop_
_entity.id
_entity.type
_entity.pdbx_description
1 polymer ?
#
loop_
_entity_poly.entity_id
_entity_poly.type
_entity_poly.pdbx_seq_one_letter_code
_entity_poly.pdbx_strand_id
1 'polypeptide(L)'
;MKTMGPAVSRGHSCLCFPVKAWQRLVFVLIASLPLCFTGCGQASSSVVLTTESVDLDDRPESLIELSQKMRMLLKEIHQQTASDEGKAMLAKLIALTPEYAADTDLAEKHWIPIHQLSEAIFQSIQSGSESWGVERQKQVSQLCQLSEDAWETLEPDKQIDRFLPHNHEDHGHHHHDEHGHDEHGHDEHDDH
;
A
#
# COMPACT_ATOMS: atom_id res chain seq x y z
N MET A 1 -41.04 13.56 -60.75
CA MET A 1 -39.90 14.38 -60.30
C MET A 1 -40.40 15.41 -59.29
N LYS A 2 -39.85 15.31 -58.07
CA LYS A 2 -39.71 16.25 -56.95
C LYS A 2 -40.71 17.42 -56.77
N THR A 3 -41.38 17.33 -55.62
CA THR A 3 -42.32 18.23 -54.94
C THR A 3 -41.64 19.34 -54.13
N MET A 4 -42.39 20.44 -53.90
CA MET A 4 -42.50 21.28 -52.67
C MET A 4 -41.19 21.85 -52.07
N GLY A 5 -41.05 23.16 -51.86
CA GLY A 5 -41.79 23.96 -50.88
C GLY A 5 -40.79 24.87 -50.11
N PRO A 6 -41.25 25.87 -49.34
CA PRO A 6 -40.53 27.13 -49.08
C PRO A 6 -39.65 27.12 -47.81
N ALA A 7 -38.68 28.03 -47.73
CA ALA A 7 -37.96 28.38 -46.49
C ALA A 7 -37.97 29.92 -46.36
N VAL A 8 -38.78 30.52 -45.48
CA VAL A 8 -38.63 30.67 -44.01
C VAL A 8 -37.36 31.43 -43.62
N SER A 9 -37.61 32.70 -43.25
CA SER A 9 -36.77 33.61 -42.47
C SER A 9 -36.53 33.07 -41.06
N ARG A 10 -35.29 33.17 -40.56
CA ARG A 10 -34.99 33.15 -39.13
C ARG A 10 -33.84 34.08 -38.82
N GLY A 11 -34.17 35.14 -38.07
CA GLY A 11 -33.25 36.16 -37.59
C GLY A 11 -32.31 35.64 -36.51
N HIS A 12 -31.19 36.34 -36.39
CA HIS A 12 -30.18 36.16 -35.36
C HIS A 12 -30.74 36.55 -33.99
N SER A 13 -30.79 35.58 -33.08
CA SER A 13 -30.99 35.81 -31.66
C SER A 13 -29.64 36.14 -31.00
N CYS A 14 -29.38 37.42 -30.74
CA CYS A 14 -28.43 37.84 -29.73
C CYS A 14 -29.20 38.10 -28.42
N LEU A 15 -29.10 37.17 -27.48
CA LEU A 15 -29.46 37.40 -26.08
C LEU A 15 -28.21 37.11 -25.25
N CYS A 16 -27.71 38.12 -24.54
CA CYS A 16 -27.20 37.97 -23.18
C CYS A 16 -27.11 39.35 -22.52
N PHE A 17 -27.89 39.47 -21.45
CA PHE A 17 -28.13 40.64 -20.61
C PHE A 17 -26.92 40.98 -19.71
N PRO A 18 -26.85 42.22 -19.18
CA PRO A 18 -25.64 42.81 -18.63
C PRO A 18 -25.27 42.33 -17.22
N VAL A 19 -23.97 42.19 -17.03
CA VAL A 19 -23.25 42.05 -15.77
C VAL A 19 -23.19 43.41 -15.06
N LYS A 20 -23.59 43.45 -13.78
CA LYS A 20 -23.28 44.43 -12.70
C LYS A 20 -24.53 45.07 -12.07
N ALA A 21 -24.85 44.65 -10.84
CA ALA A 21 -25.37 45.53 -9.79
C ALA A 21 -25.57 44.78 -8.46
N TRP A 22 -24.54 44.11 -7.93
CA TRP A 22 -24.56 43.62 -6.55
C TRP A 22 -23.42 44.31 -5.78
N GLN A 23 -23.66 45.58 -5.46
CA GLN A 23 -22.83 46.40 -4.58
C GLN A 23 -23.74 46.96 -3.50
N ARG A 24 -23.59 46.43 -2.28
CA ARG A 24 -24.09 46.86 -0.94
C ARG A 24 -24.07 45.56 -0.11
N LEU A 25 -23.09 45.29 0.74
CA LEU A 25 -22.87 45.96 2.02
C LEU A 25 -21.52 45.48 2.57
N VAL A 26 -20.63 46.42 2.90
CA VAL A 26 -19.42 46.17 3.67
C VAL A 26 -19.57 46.88 5.01
N PHE A 27 -19.03 46.26 6.06
CA PHE A 27 -18.72 46.76 7.41
C PHE A 27 -19.87 46.83 8.41
N VAL A 28 -19.85 45.91 9.40
CA VAL A 28 -19.91 46.24 10.83
C VAL A 28 -19.15 45.19 11.67
N LEU A 29 -18.06 45.66 12.28
CA LEU A 29 -17.45 45.34 13.59
C LEU A 29 -16.70 44.02 13.89
N ILE A 30 -15.40 44.24 14.07
CA ILE A 30 -14.40 43.55 14.89
C ILE A 30 -14.75 43.68 16.39
N ALA A 31 -14.73 42.57 17.15
CA ALA A 31 -14.33 42.48 18.56
C ALA A 31 -14.28 40.99 18.98
N SER A 32 -13.11 40.33 18.99
CA SER A 32 -12.24 40.10 20.15
C SER A 32 -12.63 38.93 21.09
N LEU A 33 -11.77 37.89 21.07
CA LEU A 33 -11.38 36.94 22.15
C LEU A 33 -12.32 35.76 22.51
N PRO A 34 -11.81 34.62 23.06
CA PRO A 34 -10.44 34.10 23.15
C PRO A 34 -10.27 32.61 22.73
N LEU A 35 -8.99 32.21 22.61
CA LEU A 35 -8.46 30.84 22.62
C LEU A 35 -9.31 29.84 23.43
N CYS A 36 -9.95 28.88 22.76
CA CYS A 36 -10.15 27.55 23.32
C CYS A 36 -9.06 26.66 22.73
N PHE A 37 -8.16 26.19 23.60
CA PHE A 37 -7.20 25.16 23.27
C PHE A 37 -7.91 24.00 22.60
N THR A 38 -7.58 23.79 21.33
CA THR A 38 -7.88 22.61 20.55
C THR A 38 -7.20 21.42 21.21
N GLY A 39 -7.90 20.79 22.16
CA GLY A 39 -7.69 19.39 22.49
C GLY A 39 -8.22 18.52 21.36
N CYS A 40 -7.66 18.65 20.16
CA CYS A 40 -7.74 17.62 19.14
C CYS A 40 -6.81 16.50 19.59
N GLY A 41 -7.26 15.73 20.58
CA GLY A 41 -6.81 14.36 20.75
C GLY A 41 -7.31 13.58 19.55
N GLN A 42 -6.66 13.77 18.40
CA GLN A 42 -6.66 12.77 17.36
C GLN A 42 -5.98 11.58 18.03
N ALA A 43 -6.78 10.63 18.47
CA ALA A 43 -6.29 9.28 18.64
C ALA A 43 -5.59 8.97 17.32
N SER A 44 -4.26 8.95 17.34
CA SER A 44 -3.49 8.22 16.36
C SER A 44 -4.06 6.81 16.44
N SER A 45 -5.05 6.54 15.60
CA SER A 45 -5.41 5.19 15.26
C SER A 45 -4.18 4.72 14.53
N SER A 46 -3.20 4.21 15.28
CA SER A 46 -2.21 3.32 14.73
C SER A 46 -3.05 2.28 14.02
N VAL A 47 -3.06 2.34 12.69
CA VAL A 47 -3.48 1.21 11.90
C VAL A 47 -2.39 0.18 12.19
N VAL A 48 -2.57 -0.53 13.29
CA VAL A 48 -1.94 -1.81 13.49
C VAL A 48 -2.56 -2.63 12.37
N LEU A 49 -1.82 -2.73 11.26
CA LEU A 49 -1.94 -3.82 10.32
C LEU A 49 -1.87 -5.07 11.19
N THR A 50 -3.02 -5.58 11.62
CA THR A 50 -3.11 -6.93 12.12
C THR A 50 -2.61 -7.75 10.96
N THR A 51 -1.39 -8.24 11.12
CA THR A 51 -0.75 -9.21 10.26
C THR A 51 -1.61 -10.47 10.32
N GLU A 52 -2.76 -10.45 9.66
CA GLU A 52 -3.26 -11.65 9.02
C GLU A 52 -2.12 -12.05 8.10
N SER A 53 -1.35 -13.03 8.57
CA SER A 53 -0.18 -13.58 7.92
C SER A 53 -0.53 -13.77 6.46
N VAL A 54 0.04 -12.95 5.58
CA VAL A 54 0.25 -13.37 4.20
C VAL A 54 0.95 -14.71 4.34
N ASP A 55 0.29 -15.76 3.87
CA ASP A 55 0.80 -17.12 3.85
C ASP A 55 2.26 -17.06 3.39
N LEU A 56 3.18 -17.49 4.25
CA LEU A 56 4.60 -17.11 4.15
C LEU A 56 5.24 -17.63 2.85
N ASP A 57 4.62 -18.62 2.21
CA ASP A 57 5.13 -19.31 1.03
C ASP A 57 5.05 -18.48 -0.27
N ASP A 58 4.19 -17.46 -0.32
CA ASP A 58 3.88 -16.73 -1.58
C ASP A 58 4.24 -15.24 -1.54
N ARG A 59 5.05 -14.84 -0.56
CA ARG A 59 5.44 -13.44 -0.39
C ARG A 59 6.57 -13.08 -1.36
N PRO A 60 6.50 -11.92 -2.07
CA PRO A 60 7.61 -11.46 -2.90
C PRO A 60 8.89 -11.31 -2.08
N GLU A 61 10.03 -11.66 -2.66
CA GLU A 61 11.31 -11.58 -1.96
C GLU A 61 11.89 -10.17 -2.02
N SER A 62 11.56 -9.35 -3.02
CA SER A 62 12.14 -8.02 -3.18
C SER A 62 11.12 -6.96 -3.62
N LEU A 63 11.51 -5.67 -3.57
CA LEU A 63 10.67 -4.57 -4.03
C LEU A 63 10.34 -4.70 -5.53
N ILE A 64 11.29 -5.22 -6.33
CA ILE A 64 11.06 -5.46 -7.76
C ILE A 64 10.09 -6.61 -8.00
N GLU A 65 10.20 -7.72 -7.27
CA GLU A 65 9.24 -8.83 -7.38
C GLU A 65 7.84 -8.44 -6.91
N LEU A 66 7.76 -7.65 -5.83
CA LEU A 66 6.48 -7.09 -5.37
C LEU A 66 5.83 -6.26 -6.49
N SER A 67 6.61 -5.43 -7.18
CA SER A 67 6.14 -4.60 -8.29
C SER A 67 5.67 -5.45 -9.47
N GLN A 68 6.40 -6.51 -9.81
CA GLN A 68 6.03 -7.45 -10.86
C GLN A 68 4.74 -8.21 -10.52
N LYS A 69 4.59 -8.70 -9.28
CA LYS A 69 3.37 -9.37 -8.82
C LYS A 69 2.17 -8.43 -8.84
N MET A 70 2.34 -7.17 -8.46
CA MET A 70 1.30 -6.15 -8.60
C MET A 70 0.90 -5.92 -10.07
N ARG A 71 1.87 -5.81 -10.99
CA ARG A 71 1.58 -5.65 -12.43
C ARG A 71 0.82 -6.85 -13.00
N MET A 72 1.17 -8.06 -12.58
CA MET A 72 0.47 -9.28 -12.97
C MET A 72 -1.01 -9.23 -12.56
N LEU A 73 -1.29 -9.00 -11.27
CA LEU A 73 -2.66 -8.89 -10.75
C LEU A 73 -3.42 -7.73 -11.39
N LEU A 74 -2.75 -6.61 -11.63
CA LEU A 74 -3.33 -5.46 -12.31
C LEU A 74 -3.75 -5.79 -13.75
N LYS A 75 -2.95 -6.59 -14.46
CA LYS A 75 -3.29 -7.07 -15.81
C LYS A 75 -4.55 -7.94 -15.80
N GLU A 76 -4.71 -8.81 -14.81
CA GLU A 76 -5.92 -9.62 -14.66
C GLU A 76 -7.16 -8.76 -14.39
N ILE A 77 -7.02 -7.71 -13.58
CA ILE A 77 -8.09 -6.73 -13.33
C ILE A 77 -8.45 -6.01 -14.63
N HIS A 78 -7.45 -5.55 -15.39
CA HIS A 78 -7.65 -4.89 -16.68
C HIS A 78 -8.40 -5.80 -17.67
N GLN A 79 -8.06 -7.09 -17.67
CA GLN A 79 -8.70 -8.11 -18.51
C GLN A 79 -10.05 -8.59 -17.97
N GLN A 80 -10.49 -8.09 -16.81
CA GLN A 80 -11.71 -8.52 -16.13
C GLN A 80 -11.72 -10.02 -15.77
N THR A 81 -10.54 -10.60 -15.58
CA THR A 81 -10.35 -12.01 -15.20
C THR A 81 -9.95 -12.19 -13.74
N ALA A 82 -9.64 -11.10 -13.02
CA ALA A 82 -9.22 -11.15 -11.63
C ALA A 82 -10.33 -11.65 -10.69
N SER A 83 -9.98 -12.65 -9.86
CA SER A 83 -10.81 -13.08 -8.73
C SER A 83 -10.85 -12.01 -7.63
N ASP A 84 -11.80 -12.14 -6.70
CA ASP A 84 -11.86 -11.26 -5.53
C ASP A 84 -10.67 -11.46 -4.60
N GLU A 85 -10.12 -12.67 -4.55
CA GLU A 85 -8.85 -13.00 -3.87
C GLU A 85 -7.67 -12.28 -4.53
N GLY A 86 -7.59 -12.26 -5.86
CA GLY A 86 -6.53 -11.54 -6.59
C GLY A 86 -6.60 -10.03 -6.36
N LYS A 87 -7.80 -9.47 -6.31
CA LYS A 87 -8.03 -8.06 -5.93
C LYS A 87 -7.61 -7.78 -4.48
N ALA A 88 -7.98 -8.66 -3.55
CA ALA A 88 -7.59 -8.53 -2.15
C ALA A 88 -6.06 -8.65 -1.98
N MET A 89 -5.43 -9.57 -2.70
CA MET A 89 -3.98 -9.73 -2.74
C MET A 89 -3.29 -8.47 -3.28
N LEU A 90 -3.80 -7.88 -4.36
CA LEU A 90 -3.26 -6.62 -4.88
C LEU A 90 -3.34 -5.49 -3.83
N ALA A 91 -4.47 -5.36 -3.12
CA ALA A 91 -4.59 -4.39 -2.03
C ALA A 91 -3.58 -4.64 -0.90
N LYS A 92 -3.33 -5.91 -0.54
CA LYS A 92 -2.29 -6.28 0.43
C LYS A 92 -0.89 -5.91 -0.04
N LEU A 93 -0.54 -6.18 -1.30
CA LEU A 93 0.78 -5.82 -1.87
C LEU A 93 0.99 -4.30 -1.90
N ILE A 94 -0.04 -3.52 -2.22
CA ILE A 94 0.01 -2.06 -2.14
C ILE A 94 0.31 -1.61 -0.70
N ALA A 95 -0.35 -2.19 0.30
CA ALA A 95 -0.12 -1.87 1.71
C ALA A 95 1.28 -2.25 2.21
N LEU A 96 1.89 -3.30 1.64
CA LEU A 96 3.24 -3.74 1.96
C LEU A 96 4.32 -2.93 1.24
N THR A 97 3.98 -2.22 0.17
CA THR A 97 4.97 -1.51 -0.66
C THR A 97 5.88 -0.55 0.15
N PRO A 98 5.40 0.24 1.13
CA PRO A 98 6.28 1.04 2.00
C PRO A 98 7.29 0.22 2.79
N GLU A 99 6.89 -0.95 3.29
CA GLU A 99 7.77 -1.85 4.07
C GLU A 99 8.89 -2.38 3.19
N TYR A 100 8.57 -2.82 1.96
CA TYR A 100 9.57 -3.26 0.99
C TYR A 100 10.51 -2.16 0.55
N ALA A 101 10.03 -0.91 0.43
CA ALA A 101 10.90 0.22 0.17
C ALA A 101 11.81 0.55 1.37
N ALA A 102 11.30 0.41 2.60
CA ALA A 102 12.05 0.65 3.82
C ALA A 102 13.11 -0.42 4.12
N ASP A 103 12.92 -1.65 3.63
CA ASP A 103 13.90 -2.75 3.74
C ASP A 103 15.10 -2.59 2.78
N THR A 104 15.16 -1.51 2.00
CA THR A 104 16.25 -1.17 1.08
C THR A 104 17.00 0.09 1.53
N ASP A 105 18.19 0.33 0.98
CA ASP A 105 18.99 1.54 1.24
C ASP A 105 18.60 2.71 0.29
N LEU A 106 17.30 2.84 -0.02
CA LEU A 106 16.81 3.90 -0.89
C LEU A 106 16.91 5.28 -0.23
N ALA A 107 17.40 6.26 -0.98
CA ALA A 107 17.37 7.65 -0.53
C ALA A 107 15.92 8.15 -0.34
N GLU A 108 15.70 9.08 0.60
CA GLU A 108 14.39 9.68 0.90
C GLU A 108 13.62 10.18 -0.31
N LYS A 109 14.35 10.78 -1.27
CA LYS A 109 13.77 11.27 -2.53
C LYS A 109 13.09 10.18 -3.37
N HIS A 110 13.45 8.91 -3.16
CA HIS A 110 12.89 7.75 -3.87
C HIS A 110 11.83 7.03 -3.05
N TRP A 111 12.04 6.79 -1.75
CA TRP A 111 11.08 6.03 -0.94
C TRP A 111 9.86 6.85 -0.49
N ILE A 112 9.98 8.17 -0.27
CA ILE A 112 8.83 9.01 0.15
C ILE A 112 7.69 9.01 -0.89
N PRO A 113 7.94 9.21 -2.20
CA PRO A 113 6.89 9.11 -3.22
C PRO A 113 6.19 7.75 -3.24
N ILE A 114 6.94 6.66 -3.03
CA ILE A 114 6.41 5.29 -2.95
C ILE A 114 5.46 5.16 -1.76
N HIS A 115 5.91 5.60 -0.57
CA HIS A 115 5.08 5.59 0.65
C HIS A 115 3.79 6.39 0.48
N GLN A 116 3.88 7.63 0.00
CA GLN A 116 2.72 8.51 -0.13
C GLN A 116 1.69 7.97 -1.12
N LEU A 117 2.14 7.45 -2.27
CA LEU A 117 1.23 6.93 -3.29
C LEU A 117 0.57 5.62 -2.84
N SER A 118 1.33 4.70 -2.26
CA SER A 118 0.78 3.44 -1.74
C SER A 118 -0.24 3.67 -0.64
N GLU A 119 0.04 4.58 0.31
CA GLU A 119 -0.90 4.96 1.36
C GLU A 119 -2.19 5.58 0.77
N ALA A 120 -2.07 6.51 -0.18
CA ALA A 120 -3.22 7.13 -0.83
C ALA A 120 -4.11 6.10 -1.56
N ILE A 121 -3.50 5.15 -2.29
CA ILE A 121 -4.24 4.09 -2.97
C ILE A 121 -4.93 3.18 -1.94
N PHE A 122 -4.20 2.75 -0.91
CA PHE A 122 -4.74 1.84 0.11
C PHE A 122 -5.91 2.48 0.87
N GLN A 123 -5.78 3.74 1.29
CA GLN A 123 -6.86 4.48 1.93
C GLN A 123 -8.10 4.62 1.02
N SER A 124 -7.89 4.86 -0.28
CA SER A 124 -8.97 4.94 -1.27
C SER A 124 -9.71 3.61 -1.45
N ILE A 125 -9.00 2.48 -1.36
CA ILE A 125 -9.60 1.13 -1.37
C ILE A 125 -10.45 0.94 -0.10
N GLN A 126 -9.89 1.26 1.07
CA GLN A 126 -10.58 1.11 2.35
C GLN A 126 -11.82 2.00 2.49
N SER A 127 -11.85 3.15 1.81
CA SER A 127 -13.00 4.07 1.85
C SER A 127 -14.20 3.60 1.01
N GLY A 128 -14.13 2.43 0.35
CA GLY A 128 -15.24 1.87 -0.44
C GLY A 128 -15.52 2.61 -1.75
N SER A 129 -14.61 3.48 -2.20
CA SER A 129 -14.68 4.04 -3.56
C SER A 129 -14.36 2.95 -4.58
N GLU A 130 -15.11 2.91 -5.70
CA GLU A 130 -15.07 1.89 -6.76
C GLU A 130 -13.75 1.11 -6.82
N SER A 131 -13.80 -0.17 -6.45
CA SER A 131 -12.62 -0.87 -5.92
C SER A 131 -11.44 -0.97 -6.89
N TRP A 132 -11.66 -0.91 -8.21
CA TRP A 132 -10.63 -1.08 -9.24
C TRP A 132 -10.90 -0.32 -10.55
N GLY A 133 -11.47 0.88 -10.48
CA GLY A 133 -11.72 1.73 -11.65
C GLY A 133 -10.43 2.19 -12.38
N VAL A 134 -10.59 2.79 -13.57
CA VAL A 134 -9.47 3.18 -14.45
C VAL A 134 -8.41 4.05 -13.74
N GLU A 135 -8.85 5.02 -12.92
CA GLU A 135 -7.92 5.90 -12.21
C GLU A 135 -7.09 5.12 -11.18
N ARG A 136 -7.68 4.15 -10.48
CA ARG A 136 -6.94 3.32 -9.53
C ARG A 136 -5.94 2.42 -10.23
N GLN A 137 -6.32 1.82 -11.35
CA GLN A 137 -5.39 1.01 -12.15
C GLN A 137 -4.18 1.83 -12.63
N LYS A 138 -4.41 3.09 -12.99
CA LYS A 138 -3.34 4.03 -13.34
C LYS A 138 -2.45 4.37 -12.14
N GLN A 139 -3.02 4.64 -10.98
CA GLN A 139 -2.25 4.90 -9.75
C GLN A 139 -1.40 3.71 -9.33
N VAL A 140 -1.94 2.48 -9.41
CA VAL A 140 -1.16 1.26 -9.15
C VAL A 140 -0.05 1.08 -10.18
N SER A 141 -0.31 1.34 -11.46
CA SER A 141 0.74 1.32 -12.50
C SER A 141 1.86 2.31 -12.20
N GLN A 142 1.51 3.51 -11.72
CA GLN A 142 2.47 4.53 -11.32
C GLN A 142 3.25 4.10 -10.07
N LEU A 143 2.62 3.43 -9.11
CA LEU A 143 3.30 2.89 -7.95
C LEU A 143 4.35 1.84 -8.36
N CYS A 144 3.98 0.89 -9.24
CA CYS A 144 4.92 -0.07 -9.80
C CYS A 144 6.11 0.64 -10.48
N GLN A 145 5.85 1.67 -11.28
CA GLN A 145 6.91 2.42 -11.94
C GLN A 145 7.85 3.12 -10.95
N LEU A 146 7.31 3.78 -9.92
CA LEU A 146 8.14 4.42 -8.89
C LEU A 146 9.03 3.41 -8.15
N SER A 147 8.47 2.24 -7.83
CA SER A 147 9.22 1.17 -7.17
C SER A 147 10.32 0.59 -8.06
N GLU A 148 10.05 0.38 -9.35
CA GLU A 148 11.01 -0.09 -10.35
C GLU A 148 12.12 0.95 -10.58
N ASP A 149 11.76 2.21 -10.83
CA ASP A 149 12.72 3.30 -11.01
C ASP A 149 13.61 3.47 -9.78
N ALA A 150 13.04 3.36 -8.58
CA ALA A 150 13.80 3.41 -7.33
C ALA A 150 14.76 2.23 -7.21
N TRP A 151 14.30 1.01 -7.49
CA TRP A 151 15.12 -0.20 -7.47
C TRP A 151 16.35 -0.08 -8.37
N GLU A 152 16.19 0.50 -9.56
CA GLU A 152 17.30 0.75 -10.49
C GLU A 152 18.33 1.77 -9.97
N THR A 153 18.01 2.56 -8.96
CA THR A 153 18.97 3.49 -8.33
C THR A 153 19.88 2.84 -7.28
N LEU A 154 19.56 1.63 -6.84
CA LEU A 154 20.38 0.88 -5.90
C LEU A 154 21.62 0.33 -6.61
N GLU A 155 22.75 0.29 -5.89
CA GLU A 155 23.92 -0.47 -6.34
C GLU A 155 23.54 -1.96 -6.50
N PRO A 156 24.15 -2.71 -7.43
CA PRO A 156 23.79 -4.11 -7.67
C PRO A 156 23.89 -5.01 -6.43
N ASP A 157 24.81 -4.73 -5.50
CA ASP A 157 24.95 -5.46 -4.23
C ASP A 157 23.93 -5.04 -3.15
N LYS A 158 23.15 -3.99 -3.41
CA LYS A 158 22.07 -3.45 -2.56
C LYS A 158 20.68 -3.78 -3.09
N GLN A 159 20.58 -4.35 -4.29
CA GLN A 159 19.37 -4.96 -4.83
C GLN A 159 19.15 -6.32 -4.15
N ILE A 160 18.91 -6.27 -2.84
CA ILE A 160 18.81 -7.44 -1.98
C ILE A 160 17.38 -7.94 -1.87
N ASP A 161 17.25 -9.23 -1.63
CA ASP A 161 16.03 -9.79 -1.09
C ASP A 161 15.78 -9.20 0.30
N ARG A 162 14.51 -9.00 0.59
CA ARG A 162 13.98 -8.51 1.84
C ARG A 162 14.62 -9.26 3.00
N PHE A 163 14.93 -8.53 4.07
CA PHE A 163 15.29 -9.16 5.33
C PHE A 163 14.07 -9.88 5.90
N LEU A 164 13.95 -11.18 5.61
CA LEU A 164 13.02 -12.06 6.30
C LEU A 164 13.62 -12.36 7.68
N PRO A 165 12.95 -12.01 8.79
CA PRO A 165 13.42 -12.42 10.11
C PRO A 165 13.55 -13.95 10.09
N HIS A 166 14.75 -14.44 10.41
CA HIS A 166 15.05 -15.87 10.42
C HIS A 166 13.97 -16.62 11.20
N ASN A 167 13.36 -17.60 10.56
CA ASN A 167 12.40 -18.47 11.20
C ASN A 167 13.17 -19.32 12.23
N HIS A 168 12.94 -19.10 13.52
CA HIS A 168 13.61 -19.82 14.62
C HIS A 168 13.11 -21.28 14.77
N GLU A 169 12.67 -21.93 13.69
CA GLU A 169 12.10 -23.27 13.73
C GLU A 169 13.15 -24.39 13.57
N ASP A 170 14.45 -24.05 13.52
CA ASP A 170 15.53 -25.05 13.61
C ASP A 170 16.35 -24.89 14.89
N HIS A 171 15.67 -25.08 16.02
CA HIS A 171 16.33 -25.68 17.18
C HIS A 171 16.04 -27.18 17.11
N GLY A 172 16.77 -27.88 16.24
CA GLY A 172 16.96 -29.31 16.34
C GLY A 172 17.29 -29.67 17.79
N HIS A 173 16.30 -30.24 18.49
CA HIS A 173 16.49 -30.84 19.79
C HIS A 173 17.41 -32.04 19.62
N HIS A 174 18.72 -31.79 19.65
CA HIS A 174 19.71 -32.83 19.91
C HIS A 174 19.44 -33.35 21.32
N HIS A 175 18.61 -34.39 21.39
CA HIS A 175 18.61 -35.32 22.51
C HIS A 175 20.05 -35.84 22.63
N HIS A 176 20.77 -35.37 23.64
CA HIS A 176 22.00 -36.00 24.08
C HIS A 176 21.61 -37.37 24.64
N ASP A 177 21.80 -38.39 23.80
CA ASP A 177 21.91 -39.77 24.25
C ASP A 177 23.18 -39.86 25.12
N GLU A 178 22.99 -39.85 26.44
CA GLU A 178 24.04 -40.19 27.40
C GLU A 178 24.37 -41.68 27.25
N HIS A 179 25.41 -41.98 26.47
CA HIS A 179 26.04 -43.29 26.43
C HIS A 179 27.32 -43.30 27.28
N GLY A 180 27.33 -44.19 28.28
CA GLY A 180 28.50 -44.96 28.69
C GLY A 180 29.15 -44.54 30.00
N HIS A 181 29.16 -45.44 31.00
CA HIS A 181 30.32 -46.29 31.25
C HIS A 181 29.98 -47.34 32.33
N ASP A 182 29.91 -48.59 31.88
CA ASP A 182 30.02 -49.77 32.72
C ASP A 182 31.43 -49.86 33.36
N GLU A 183 31.49 -50.51 34.53
CA GLU A 183 32.38 -51.64 34.86
C GLU A 183 33.09 -51.59 36.24
N HIS A 184 32.85 -52.69 37.00
CA HIS A 184 33.67 -53.35 38.04
C HIS A 184 33.92 -52.64 39.39
N GLY A 185 33.82 -53.24 40.58
CA GLY A 185 33.64 -54.63 41.02
C GLY A 185 34.32 -54.84 42.39
N HIS A 186 33.70 -55.67 43.24
CA HIS A 186 34.24 -56.42 44.41
C HIS A 186 34.35 -55.80 45.82
N ASP A 187 33.49 -56.35 46.70
CA ASP A 187 33.75 -57.03 48.00
C ASP A 187 34.64 -56.35 49.06
N GLU A 188 34.10 -56.15 50.27
CA GLU A 188 34.33 -57.07 51.40
C GLU A 188 33.55 -56.63 52.68
N HIS A 189 33.06 -57.66 53.37
CA HIS A 189 32.58 -57.79 54.75
C HIS A 189 33.00 -56.76 55.81
N ASP A 190 32.10 -56.40 56.74
CA ASP A 190 32.05 -57.09 58.04
C ASP A 190 30.81 -56.70 58.88
N ASP A 191 30.17 -57.73 59.43
CA ASP A 191 29.19 -57.68 60.52
C ASP A 191 29.94 -57.62 61.86
N HIS A 192 29.66 -56.63 62.73
CA HIS A 192 29.36 -56.80 64.16
C HIS A 192 29.12 -55.48 64.91
#